data_AF-A0AA96WNE6-F1
#
_entry.id   AF-A0AA96WNE6-F1
#
_cell.length_a   1.000
_cell.length_b   1.000
_cell.length_c   1.000
_cell.angle_alpha   90.00
_cell.angle_beta   90.00
_cell.angle_gamma   90.00
#
_symmetry.space_group_name_H-M   'P 1'
#
loop_
_entity.id
_entity.type
_entity.pdbx_description
1 polymer ?
#
loop_
_entity_poly.entity_id
_entity_poly.type
_entity_poly.pdbx_seq_one_letter_code
_entity_poly.pdbx_strand_id
1 'polypeptide(L)'
;MVGNLGSAGNGTPGPDLDRACEVIQHYLQHYGLPGSKAIVRLDGFYGTPQFVNRMQHHQLGYLLRCRDYNLLKQPVIQARLAQLQAQAWFHPESHTVRDVFDLGFVQDALAGYTCPVRLLVVRTPYDPKRKPRVGKRVKEWVYELFLTGHSQVGLSGTDLLSLYYGRGGFEKVLGDEDHEQPCDRWCSWNGDGQEFWQILNQWVWNWRLWMGNAHDPQSARQTLWTEAIEATAAPDQTIAPPEPLALSEKTRVPHPPETDRDYAPMQVAPSWARSRGKFSGSDFTIVNERTLRCPAGHSMYRRELRQNRLGDLLILFGINPRTCAHCSLREQCLADGSKGTGGGALQSCATVY
;
A
#
# COMPACT_ATOMS: atom_id res chain seq x y z
N MET A 1 5.72 14.84 15.91
CA MET A 1 5.09 13.57 15.46
C MET A 1 5.23 12.62 16.63
N VAL A 2 4.14 12.08 17.18
CA VAL A 2 4.19 11.13 18.30
C VAL A 2 4.10 9.75 17.69
N GLY A 3 5.21 9.01 17.67
CA GLY A 3 5.27 7.66 17.14
C GLY A 3 5.16 6.63 18.25
N ASN A 4 3.94 6.26 18.66
CA ASN A 4 3.74 5.17 19.62
C ASN A 4 2.72 4.15 19.12
N LEU A 5 3.09 2.87 19.32
CA LEU A 5 2.31 1.62 19.40
C LEU A 5 3.08 0.48 18.74
N GLY A 6 4.28 0.18 19.26
CA GLY A 6 4.98 -1.06 18.96
C GLY A 6 4.44 -2.19 19.84
N SER A 7 3.40 -2.89 19.39
CA SER A 7 2.97 -4.15 20.03
C SER A 7 4.14 -5.16 20.04
N ALA A 8 4.16 -6.15 20.94
CA ALA A 8 5.18 -7.20 20.89
C ALA A 8 5.15 -7.94 19.53
N GLY A 9 6.28 -7.97 18.81
CA GLY A 9 6.39 -8.42 17.42
C GLY A 9 6.29 -7.26 16.42
N ASN A 10 6.51 -7.47 15.12
CA ASN A 10 6.49 -6.41 14.09
C ASN A 10 5.08 -5.80 13.83
N GLY A 11 4.22 -5.74 14.84
CA GLY A 11 2.83 -5.31 14.74
C GLY A 11 1.97 -6.20 13.84
N THR A 12 0.73 -5.78 13.65
CA THR A 12 -0.17 -6.30 12.62
C THR A 12 -0.49 -5.15 11.67
N PRO A 13 0.23 -4.99 10.55
CA PRO A 13 0.20 -3.76 9.76
C PRO A 13 -1.17 -3.32 9.23
N GLY A 14 -2.10 -4.26 9.03
CA GLY A 14 -3.47 -3.94 8.64
C GLY A 14 -4.24 -3.27 9.78
N PRO A 15 -4.49 -3.99 10.89
CA PRO A 15 -5.12 -3.41 12.09
C PRO A 15 -4.43 -2.16 12.63
N ASP A 16 -3.09 -2.09 12.57
CA ASP A 16 -2.34 -0.93 13.03
C ASP A 16 -2.60 0.29 12.13
N LEU A 17 -2.70 0.07 10.81
CA LEU A 17 -3.07 1.11 9.86
C LEU A 17 -4.51 1.59 10.08
N ASP A 18 -5.46 0.67 10.32
CA ASP A 18 -6.86 1.02 10.59
C ASP A 18 -6.95 1.92 11.84
N ARG A 19 -6.30 1.52 12.95
CA ARG A 19 -6.24 2.31 14.18
C ARG A 19 -5.63 3.69 13.95
N ALA A 20 -4.54 3.78 13.20
CA ALA A 20 -3.92 5.06 12.86
C ALA A 20 -4.88 5.95 12.03
N CYS A 21 -5.61 5.36 11.08
CA CYS A 21 -6.61 6.08 10.30
C CYS A 21 -7.76 6.60 11.17
N GLU A 22 -8.25 5.80 12.12
CA GLU A 22 -9.29 6.22 13.07
C GLU A 22 -8.86 7.42 13.91
N VAL A 23 -7.63 7.44 14.42
CA VAL A 23 -7.07 8.58 15.17
C VAL A 23 -7.00 9.83 14.30
N ILE A 24 -6.56 9.70 13.05
CA ILE A 24 -6.50 10.81 12.09
C ILE A 24 -7.91 11.33 11.79
N GLN A 25 -8.87 10.44 11.56
CA GLN A 25 -10.27 10.83 11.33
C GLN A 25 -10.84 11.57 12.53
N HIS A 26 -10.61 11.10 13.76
CA HIS A 26 -11.06 11.77 14.98
C HIS A 26 -10.45 13.17 15.11
N TYR A 27 -9.14 13.32 14.81
CA TYR A 27 -8.48 14.63 14.77
C TYR A 27 -9.15 15.56 13.76
N LEU A 28 -9.39 15.09 12.53
CA LEU A 28 -10.01 15.90 11.49
C LEU A 28 -11.45 16.30 11.86
N GLN A 29 -12.22 15.37 12.43
CA GLN A 29 -13.58 15.62 12.92
C GLN A 29 -13.60 16.69 14.02
N HIS A 30 -12.66 16.62 14.97
CA HIS A 30 -12.53 17.61 16.02
C HIS A 30 -12.33 19.03 15.47
N TYR A 31 -11.60 19.17 14.36
CA TYR A 31 -11.37 20.45 13.69
C TYR A 31 -12.34 20.76 12.53
N GLY A 32 -13.39 19.95 12.33
CA GLY A 32 -14.35 20.14 11.25
C GLY A 32 -13.76 20.03 9.83
N LEU A 33 -12.66 19.29 9.68
CA LEU A 33 -11.97 19.11 8.41
C LEU A 33 -12.40 17.79 7.73
N PRO A 34 -12.63 17.78 6.40
CA PRO A 34 -12.91 16.53 5.69
C PRO A 34 -11.62 15.70 5.52
N GLY A 35 -11.79 14.38 5.37
CA GLY A 35 -10.68 13.43 5.17
C GLY A 35 -9.77 13.75 3.97
N SER A 36 -10.32 14.42 2.97
CA SER A 36 -9.60 14.90 1.79
C SER A 36 -8.59 16.02 2.06
N LYS A 37 -8.67 16.70 3.21
CA LYS A 37 -7.68 17.70 3.63
C LYS A 37 -6.47 17.07 4.31
N ALA A 38 -6.50 15.77 4.61
CA ALA A 38 -5.35 15.03 5.11
C ALA A 38 -4.62 14.29 4.00
N ILE A 39 -3.32 14.12 4.18
CA ILE A 39 -2.48 13.26 3.33
C ILE A 39 -1.70 12.30 4.22
N VAL A 40 -2.14 11.04 4.24
CA VAL A 40 -1.42 9.96 4.89
C VAL A 40 -0.32 9.47 3.96
N ARG A 41 0.92 9.76 4.32
CA ARG A 41 2.10 9.33 3.57
C ARG A 41 2.59 7.99 4.09
N LEU A 42 2.62 6.98 3.23
CA LEU A 42 3.06 5.63 3.58
C LEU A 42 4.19 5.19 2.66
N ASP A 43 5.05 4.30 3.16
CA ASP A 43 6.18 3.77 2.39
C ASP A 43 5.72 2.71 1.36
N GLY A 44 6.69 2.08 0.69
CA GLY A 44 6.42 1.04 -0.29
C GLY A 44 5.88 -0.28 0.28
N PHE A 45 5.95 -0.51 1.59
CA PHE A 45 5.41 -1.72 2.22
C PHE A 45 3.88 -1.74 2.13
N TYR A 46 3.25 -0.57 2.28
CA TYR A 46 1.80 -0.38 2.16
C TYR A 46 1.31 -0.25 0.71
N GLY A 47 2.20 -0.30 -0.28
CA GLY A 47 1.89 -0.07 -1.69
C GLY A 47 1.19 -1.22 -2.42
N THR A 48 0.15 -1.79 -1.81
CA THR A 48 -0.66 -2.87 -2.39
C THR A 48 -2.15 -2.60 -2.25
N PRO A 49 -2.99 -3.22 -3.10
CA PRO A 49 -4.43 -3.02 -3.07
C PRO A 49 -5.05 -3.22 -1.69
N GLN A 50 -4.60 -4.23 -0.93
CA GLN A 50 -5.12 -4.53 0.41
C GLN A 50 -5.02 -3.35 1.40
N PHE A 51 -4.00 -2.50 1.29
CA PHE A 51 -3.80 -1.35 2.18
C PHE A 51 -4.38 -0.07 1.57
N VAL A 52 -4.29 0.09 0.25
CA VAL A 52 -4.93 1.20 -0.46
C VAL A 52 -6.44 1.18 -0.24
N ASN A 53 -7.08 0.01 -0.35
CA ASN A 53 -8.52 -0.12 -0.14
C ASN A 53 -8.92 0.21 1.31
N ARG A 54 -8.05 -0.06 2.30
CA ARG A 54 -8.27 0.35 3.70
C ARG A 54 -8.24 1.87 3.83
N MET A 55 -7.23 2.52 3.26
CA MET A 55 -7.16 4.00 3.23
C MET A 55 -8.40 4.62 2.59
N GLN A 56 -8.85 4.05 1.47
CA GLN A 56 -10.06 4.50 0.76
C GLN A 56 -11.32 4.30 1.61
N HIS A 57 -11.43 3.19 2.34
CA HIS A 57 -12.54 2.95 3.29
C HIS A 57 -12.59 4.01 4.40
N HIS A 58 -11.44 4.45 4.90
CA HIS A 58 -11.37 5.55 5.88
C HIS A 58 -11.53 6.95 5.23
N GLN A 59 -11.73 7.04 3.92
CA GLN A 59 -11.96 8.33 3.23
C GLN A 59 -10.84 9.36 3.45
N LEU A 60 -9.62 8.89 3.73
CA LEU A 60 -8.47 9.74 3.94
C LEU A 60 -7.70 9.89 2.63
N GLY A 61 -7.20 11.09 2.36
CA GLY A 61 -6.22 11.28 1.30
C GLY A 61 -4.93 10.53 1.64
N TYR A 62 -4.29 9.93 0.63
CA TYR A 62 -3.08 9.14 0.81
C TYR A 62 -2.05 9.40 -0.29
N LEU A 63 -0.80 9.11 0.01
CA LEU A 63 0.32 9.12 -0.95
C LEU A 63 1.29 8.02 -0.57
N LEU A 64 1.52 7.09 -1.49
CA LEU A 64 2.41 5.96 -1.24
C LEU A 64 3.12 5.48 -2.49
N ARG A 65 4.24 4.78 -2.30
CA ARG A 65 4.93 4.09 -3.40
C ARG A 65 4.28 2.73 -3.63
N CYS A 66 3.80 2.48 -4.84
CA CYS A 66 3.25 1.20 -5.24
C CYS A 66 4.36 0.19 -5.54
N ARG A 67 4.16 -1.06 -5.08
CA ARG A 67 5.06 -2.18 -5.37
C ARG A 67 4.53 -3.12 -6.44
N ASP A 68 3.29 -2.94 -6.90
CA ASP A 68 2.70 -3.74 -7.97
C ASP A 68 3.09 -3.22 -9.35
N TYR A 69 4.27 -3.64 -9.81
CA TYR A 69 4.77 -3.29 -11.14
C TYR A 69 4.06 -4.03 -12.29
N ASN A 70 3.10 -4.93 -12.01
CA ASN A 70 2.29 -5.50 -13.09
C ASN A 70 1.35 -4.46 -13.71
N LEU A 71 1.09 -3.35 -13.02
CA LEU A 71 0.38 -2.20 -13.57
C LEU A 71 1.03 -1.68 -14.86
N LEU A 72 2.36 -1.72 -14.98
CA LEU A 72 3.09 -1.30 -16.20
C LEU A 72 2.85 -2.22 -17.41
N LYS A 73 2.31 -3.42 -17.19
CA LYS A 73 1.95 -4.37 -18.26
C LYS A 73 0.53 -4.20 -18.75
N GLN A 74 -0.29 -3.39 -18.05
CA GLN A 74 -1.69 -3.23 -18.37
C GLN A 74 -1.84 -2.38 -19.65
N PRO A 75 -2.62 -2.84 -20.64
CA PRO A 75 -2.75 -2.13 -21.92
C PRO A 75 -3.21 -0.67 -21.76
N VAL A 76 -4.14 -0.41 -20.83
CA VAL A 76 -4.62 0.95 -20.53
C VAL A 76 -3.51 1.87 -20.02
N ILE A 77 -2.62 1.34 -19.18
CA ILE A 77 -1.47 2.09 -18.64
C ILE A 77 -0.44 2.34 -19.73
N GLN A 78 -0.15 1.34 -20.57
CA GLN A 78 0.78 1.49 -21.70
C GLN A 78 0.27 2.49 -22.74
N ALA A 79 -1.02 2.47 -23.04
CA ALA A 79 -1.64 3.42 -23.95
C ALA A 79 -1.53 4.86 -23.43
N ARG A 80 -1.84 5.09 -22.13
CA ARG A 80 -1.67 6.42 -21.51
C ARG A 80 -0.22 6.87 -21.48
N LEU A 81 0.72 5.99 -21.12
CA LEU A 81 2.15 6.31 -21.13
C LEU A 81 2.68 6.67 -22.52
N ALA A 82 2.13 6.08 -23.59
CA ALA A 82 2.52 6.40 -24.97
C ALA A 82 1.99 7.75 -25.44
N GLN A 83 0.89 8.24 -24.87
CA GLN A 83 0.26 9.51 -25.23
C GLN A 83 0.79 10.69 -24.41
N LEU A 84 1.17 10.45 -23.16
CA LEU A 84 1.63 11.49 -22.24
C LEU A 84 3.09 11.88 -22.50
N GLN A 85 3.36 13.18 -22.40
CA GLN A 85 4.72 13.69 -22.36
C GLN A 85 5.27 13.60 -20.94
N ALA A 86 6.54 13.20 -20.82
CA ALA A 86 7.23 13.19 -19.55
C ALA A 86 7.50 14.61 -19.07
N GLN A 87 7.17 14.91 -17.81
CA GLN A 87 7.66 16.10 -17.13
C GLN A 87 9.00 15.77 -16.45
N ALA A 88 10.03 16.55 -16.74
CA ALA A 88 11.31 16.42 -16.03
C ALA A 88 11.17 16.99 -14.61
N TRP A 89 11.52 16.18 -13.61
CA TRP A 89 11.54 16.58 -12.21
C TRP A 89 12.93 16.40 -11.63
N PHE A 90 13.50 17.48 -11.10
CA PHE A 90 14.79 17.46 -10.44
C PHE A 90 14.63 17.16 -8.96
N HIS A 91 15.23 16.06 -8.49
CA HIS A 91 15.27 15.74 -7.07
C HIS A 91 16.45 16.45 -6.40
N PRO A 92 16.23 17.40 -5.47
CA PRO A 92 17.31 18.22 -4.90
C PRO A 92 18.39 17.41 -4.18
N GLU A 93 18.02 16.38 -3.43
CA GLU A 93 18.97 15.66 -2.58
C GLU A 93 19.81 14.64 -3.34
N SER A 94 19.20 13.94 -4.30
CA SER A 94 19.93 12.93 -5.10
C SER A 94 20.54 13.53 -6.36
N HIS A 95 20.33 14.82 -6.63
CA HIS A 95 20.72 15.51 -7.85
C HIS A 95 20.36 14.73 -9.12
N THR A 96 19.23 14.02 -9.08
CA THR A 96 18.79 13.13 -10.15
C THR A 96 17.59 13.73 -10.83
N VAL A 97 17.65 13.83 -12.16
CA VAL A 97 16.49 14.18 -12.98
C VAL A 97 15.69 12.90 -13.25
N ARG A 98 14.37 13.00 -13.07
CA ARG A 98 13.44 11.89 -13.29
C ARG A 98 12.38 12.31 -14.29
N ASP A 99 11.98 11.38 -15.15
CA ASP A 99 10.83 11.55 -16.00
C ASP A 99 9.58 11.18 -15.19
N VAL A 100 8.62 12.10 -15.12
CA VAL A 100 7.37 11.93 -14.39
C VAL A 100 6.22 11.92 -15.38
N PHE A 101 5.40 10.86 -15.29
CA PHE A 101 4.15 10.74 -16.02
C PHE A 101 3.02 10.71 -14.99
N ASP A 102 2.10 11.65 -15.10
CA ASP A 102 0.89 11.68 -14.29
C ASP A 102 -0.29 11.14 -15.10
N LEU A 103 -0.67 9.90 -14.82
CA LEU A 103 -1.66 9.18 -15.63
C LEU A 103 -3.09 9.55 -15.23
N GLY A 104 -3.27 10.43 -14.25
CA GLY A 104 -4.55 10.76 -13.66
C GLY A 104 -5.20 9.56 -12.97
N PHE A 105 -6.50 9.65 -12.72
CA PHE A 105 -7.26 8.55 -12.15
C PHE A 105 -7.41 7.43 -13.17
N VAL A 106 -7.07 6.22 -12.73
CA VAL A 106 -7.31 4.99 -13.48
C VAL A 106 -8.57 4.35 -12.89
N GLN A 107 -9.64 4.35 -13.67
CA GLN A 107 -10.99 3.94 -13.25
C GLN A 107 -11.22 2.43 -13.39
N ASP A 108 -10.46 1.76 -14.25
CA ASP A 108 -10.57 0.32 -14.42
C ASP A 108 -10.22 -0.38 -13.12
N ALA A 109 -10.98 -1.42 -12.76
CA ALA A 109 -10.72 -2.28 -11.61
C ALA A 109 -9.40 -3.04 -11.80
N LEU A 110 -8.30 -2.33 -11.60
CA LEU A 110 -6.95 -2.86 -11.72
C LEU A 110 -6.66 -3.73 -10.51
N ALA A 111 -6.20 -4.96 -10.74
CA ALA A 111 -5.40 -5.75 -9.78
C ALA A 111 -5.90 -5.78 -8.31
N GLY A 112 -7.22 -5.66 -8.06
CA GLY A 112 -7.81 -5.68 -6.72
C GLY A 112 -7.97 -4.33 -6.01
N TYR A 113 -7.76 -3.19 -6.68
CA TYR A 113 -8.16 -1.87 -6.17
C TYR A 113 -9.69 -1.72 -6.29
N THR A 114 -10.36 -1.33 -5.20
CA THR A 114 -11.84 -1.26 -5.15
C THR A 114 -12.40 0.08 -5.58
N CYS A 115 -11.59 1.13 -5.59
CA CYS A 115 -11.96 2.46 -6.05
C CYS A 115 -10.87 3.04 -6.97
N PRO A 116 -11.20 4.01 -7.84
CA PRO A 116 -10.22 4.65 -8.71
C PRO A 116 -9.00 5.18 -7.95
N VAL A 117 -7.83 4.99 -8.53
CA VAL A 117 -6.55 5.47 -7.96
C VAL A 117 -5.87 6.38 -8.97
N ARG A 118 -5.29 7.49 -8.51
CA ARG A 118 -4.38 8.27 -9.36
C ARG A 118 -3.00 7.65 -9.32
N LEU A 119 -2.44 7.43 -10.51
CA LEU A 119 -1.15 6.76 -10.69
C LEU A 119 -0.12 7.73 -11.27
N LEU A 120 0.99 7.89 -10.58
CA LEU A 120 2.20 8.51 -11.10
C LEU A 120 3.20 7.42 -11.47
N VAL A 121 3.76 7.51 -12.68
CA VAL A 121 4.85 6.66 -13.14
C VAL A 121 6.08 7.53 -13.24
N VAL A 122 7.11 7.19 -12.46
CA VAL A 122 8.40 7.85 -12.50
C VAL A 122 9.41 6.90 -13.11
N ARG A 123 10.25 7.38 -14.01
CA ARG A 123 11.37 6.59 -14.52
C ARG A 123 12.69 7.36 -14.46
N THR A 124 13.75 6.61 -14.23
CA THR A 124 15.14 7.11 -14.31
C THR A 124 15.97 6.20 -15.20
N PRO A 125 16.96 6.74 -15.92
CA PRO A 125 17.90 5.92 -16.66
C PRO A 125 18.56 4.89 -15.75
N TYR A 126 18.69 3.66 -16.24
CA TYR A 126 19.38 2.61 -15.51
C TYR A 126 20.91 2.81 -15.60
N ASP A 127 21.56 2.93 -14.43
CA ASP A 127 23.02 2.94 -14.35
C ASP A 127 23.54 1.52 -14.04
N PRO A 128 24.27 0.86 -14.97
CA PRO A 128 24.81 -0.48 -14.73
C PRO A 128 25.86 -0.52 -13.61
N LYS A 129 26.50 0.62 -13.27
CA LYS A 129 27.46 0.70 -12.16
C LYS A 129 26.79 0.76 -10.79
N ARG A 130 25.50 1.09 -10.74
CA ARG A 130 24.74 1.28 -9.50
C ARG A 130 23.49 0.41 -9.51
N LYS A 131 23.50 -0.66 -8.70
CA LYS A 131 22.30 -1.49 -8.54
C LYS A 131 21.16 -0.66 -7.90
N PRO A 132 20.01 -0.50 -8.57
CA PRO A 132 18.89 0.26 -8.02
C PRO A 132 18.37 -0.44 -6.76
N ARG A 133 18.33 0.30 -5.64
CA ARG A 133 17.74 -0.18 -4.38
C ARG A 133 16.21 -0.18 -4.41
N VAL A 134 15.65 0.72 -5.23
CA VAL A 134 14.22 0.99 -5.35
C VAL A 134 13.86 0.99 -6.83
N GLY A 135 12.64 0.55 -7.13
CA GLY A 135 12.10 0.53 -8.48
C GLY A 135 12.24 -0.81 -9.18
N LYS A 136 11.60 -0.93 -10.34
CA LYS A 136 11.68 -2.08 -11.23
C LYS A 136 12.40 -1.71 -12.51
N ARG A 137 13.51 -2.38 -12.78
CA ARG A 137 14.20 -2.26 -14.08
C ARG A 137 13.33 -2.88 -15.19
N VAL A 138 13.09 -2.10 -16.23
CA VAL A 138 12.49 -2.52 -17.50
C VAL A 138 13.34 -1.92 -18.63
N LYS A 139 14.10 -2.77 -19.32
CA LYS A 139 15.10 -2.36 -20.33
C LYS A 139 16.14 -1.37 -19.76
N GLU A 140 16.24 -0.19 -20.35
CA GLU A 140 17.17 0.92 -20.02
C GLU A 140 16.65 1.82 -18.88
N TRP A 141 15.49 1.51 -18.31
CA TRP A 141 14.83 2.39 -17.33
C TRP A 141 14.56 1.65 -16.03
N VAL A 142 14.63 2.39 -14.92
CA VAL A 142 14.14 1.97 -13.61
C VAL A 142 12.85 2.73 -13.34
N TYR A 143 11.76 2.00 -13.12
CA TYR A 143 10.44 2.56 -12.87
C TYR A 143 10.11 2.55 -11.38
N GLU A 144 9.53 3.63 -10.89
CA GLU A 144 8.90 3.77 -9.59
C GLU A 144 7.44 4.18 -9.81
N LEU A 145 6.53 3.61 -9.02
CA LEU A 145 5.10 3.88 -9.12
C LEU A 145 4.62 4.54 -7.85
N PHE A 146 3.77 5.56 -7.96
CA PHE A 146 3.15 6.21 -6.80
C PHE A 146 1.64 6.27 -6.96
N LEU A 147 0.93 6.02 -5.87
CA LEU A 147 -0.52 6.07 -5.83
C LEU A 147 -0.96 7.17 -4.88
N THR A 148 -2.02 7.87 -5.28
CA THR A 148 -2.67 8.86 -4.43
C THR A 148 -4.19 8.87 -4.65
N GLY A 149 -4.92 9.34 -3.64
CA GLY A 149 -6.33 9.72 -3.75
C GLY A 149 -6.54 11.20 -4.11
N HIS A 150 -5.47 12.00 -4.22
CA HIS A 150 -5.57 13.44 -4.47
C HIS A 150 -5.73 13.78 -5.95
N SER A 151 -6.59 14.77 -6.24
CA SER A 151 -6.83 15.25 -7.61
C SER A 151 -5.66 16.03 -8.19
N GLN A 152 -5.51 15.99 -9.52
CA GLN A 152 -4.52 16.76 -10.29
C GLN A 152 -4.73 18.27 -10.13
N VAL A 153 -5.96 18.71 -9.89
CA VAL A 153 -6.30 20.13 -9.68
C VAL A 153 -5.73 20.66 -8.38
N GLY A 154 -5.70 19.82 -7.32
CA GLY A 154 -5.22 20.23 -6.01
C GLY A 154 -3.71 20.07 -5.82
N LEU A 155 -3.13 19.01 -6.39
CA LEU A 155 -1.71 18.69 -6.27
C LEU A 155 -1.21 18.13 -7.59
N SER A 156 -0.16 18.75 -8.15
CA SER A 156 0.50 18.23 -9.34
C SER A 156 1.26 16.94 -9.04
N GLY A 157 1.61 16.19 -10.08
CA GLY A 157 2.47 15.01 -9.94
C GLY A 157 3.81 15.34 -9.27
N THR A 158 4.40 16.50 -9.59
CA THR A 158 5.66 16.95 -9.00
C THR A 158 5.54 17.33 -7.53
N ASP A 159 4.42 17.93 -7.11
CA ASP A 159 4.17 18.24 -5.69
C ASP A 159 4.09 16.97 -4.86
N LEU A 160 3.41 15.95 -5.39
CA LEU A 160 3.29 14.64 -4.75
C LEU A 160 4.67 13.95 -4.63
N LEU A 161 5.53 14.07 -5.64
CA LEU A 161 6.89 13.54 -5.54
C LEU A 161 7.74 14.33 -4.53
N SER A 162 7.68 15.66 -4.53
CA SER A 162 8.33 16.48 -3.51
C SER A 162 7.88 16.11 -2.10
N LEU A 163 6.58 15.87 -1.90
CA LEU A 163 6.02 15.39 -0.64
C LEU A 163 6.51 13.99 -0.25
N TYR A 164 6.57 13.06 -1.21
CA TYR A 164 6.99 11.68 -0.95
C TYR A 164 8.49 11.61 -0.63
N TYR A 165 9.34 12.21 -1.48
CA TYR A 165 10.79 12.22 -1.26
C TYR A 165 11.19 13.14 -0.09
N GLY A 166 10.32 14.10 0.28
CA GLY A 166 10.35 14.81 1.56
C GLY A 166 10.47 13.90 2.79
N ARG A 167 10.02 12.63 2.69
CA ARG A 167 10.13 11.62 3.74
C ARG A 167 11.57 11.25 4.09
N GLY A 168 12.54 11.39 3.17
CA GLY A 168 13.94 11.08 3.45
C GLY A 168 14.51 11.89 4.62
N GLY A 169 14.02 13.13 4.81
CA GLY A 169 14.35 13.94 5.98
C GLY A 169 13.86 13.34 7.29
N PHE A 170 12.70 12.67 7.29
CA PHE A 170 12.18 12.02 8.48
C PHE A 170 13.05 10.83 8.92
N GLU A 171 13.50 10.00 7.99
CA GLU A 171 14.40 8.88 8.31
C GLU A 171 15.74 9.36 8.86
N LYS A 172 16.26 10.48 8.36
CA LYS A 172 17.47 11.11 8.91
C LYS A 172 17.24 11.65 10.32
N VAL A 173 16.13 12.35 10.54
CA VAL A 173 15.72 12.88 11.86
C VAL A 173 15.61 11.76 12.89
N LEU A 174 15.03 10.61 12.53
CA LEU A 174 15.00 9.44 13.40
C LEU A 174 16.41 8.89 13.69
N GLY A 175 17.28 8.84 12.67
CA GLY A 175 18.67 8.42 12.88
C GLY A 175 19.49 9.39 13.76
N ASP A 176 19.23 10.69 13.64
CA ASP A 176 19.84 11.73 14.48
C ASP A 176 19.33 11.59 15.94
N GLU A 177 18.02 11.32 16.13
CA GLU A 177 17.46 10.98 17.44
C GLU A 177 18.15 9.75 18.04
N ASP A 178 18.23 8.63 17.31
CA ASP A 178 18.87 7.39 17.78
C ASP A 178 20.35 7.60 18.13
N HIS A 179 21.05 8.47 17.39
CA HIS A 179 22.45 8.80 17.63
C HIS A 179 22.63 9.67 18.88
N GLU A 180 21.78 10.67 19.05
CA GLU A 180 21.85 11.61 20.18
C GLU A 180 21.29 11.02 21.48
N GLN A 181 20.29 10.14 21.36
CA GLN A 181 19.59 9.52 22.46
C GLN A 181 19.35 8.04 22.12
N PRO A 182 20.01 7.10 22.81
CA PRO A 182 19.82 5.68 22.55
C PRO A 182 18.50 5.18 23.18
N CYS A 183 17.36 5.73 22.71
CA CYS A 183 15.99 5.50 23.19
C CYS A 183 15.56 4.04 23.06
N ASP A 184 16.17 3.31 22.12
CA ASP A 184 15.95 1.88 21.88
C ASP A 184 16.54 0.96 22.97
N ARG A 185 17.32 1.51 23.92
CA ARG A 185 17.81 0.72 25.04
C ARG A 185 16.69 0.40 26.02
N TRP A 186 16.69 -0.85 26.47
CA TRP A 186 15.78 -1.31 27.52
C TRP A 186 16.17 -0.64 28.84
N CYS A 187 15.26 0.16 29.39
CA CYS A 187 15.40 0.77 30.70
C CYS A 187 14.39 0.22 31.71
N SER A 188 13.36 -0.46 31.21
CA SER A 188 12.29 -1.07 31.98
C SER A 188 12.01 -2.47 31.44
N TRP A 189 11.80 -3.43 32.35
CA TRP A 189 11.32 -4.77 32.01
C TRP A 189 9.78 -4.84 31.93
N ASN A 190 9.09 -3.76 32.29
CA ASN A 190 7.66 -3.57 32.08
C ASN A 190 7.44 -2.79 30.76
N GLY A 191 6.52 -3.27 29.91
CA GLY A 191 6.17 -2.64 28.64
C GLY A 191 5.68 -1.21 28.78
N ASP A 192 4.78 -0.92 29.72
CA ASP A 192 4.26 0.43 29.96
C ASP A 192 5.39 1.37 30.44
N GLY A 193 6.30 0.84 31.27
CA GLY A 193 7.48 1.59 31.71
C GLY A 193 8.45 1.90 30.58
N GLN A 194 8.62 0.98 29.63
CA GLN A 194 9.46 1.20 28.44
C GLN A 194 8.79 2.20 27.49
N GLU A 195 7.47 2.14 27.31
CA GLU A 195 6.73 3.11 26.52
C GLU A 195 6.82 4.52 27.11
N PHE A 196 6.60 4.65 28.43
CA PHE A 196 6.72 5.93 29.11
C PHE A 196 8.11 6.55 28.95
N TRP A 197 9.16 5.72 29.04
CA TRP A 197 10.53 6.13 28.75
C TRP A 197 10.71 6.66 27.32
N GLN A 198 10.19 5.96 26.32
CA GLN A 198 10.26 6.40 24.92
C GLN A 198 9.54 7.75 24.72
N ILE A 199 8.34 7.92 25.28
CA ILE A 199 7.60 9.19 25.22
C ILE A 199 8.41 10.33 25.85
N LEU A 200 9.01 10.11 27.02
CA LEU A 200 9.81 11.12 27.70
C LEU A 200 11.04 11.52 26.89
N ASN A 201 11.78 10.57 26.31
CA ASN A 201 12.95 10.90 25.50
C ASN A 201 12.55 11.67 24.24
N GLN A 202 11.52 11.20 23.54
CA GLN A 202 11.00 11.91 22.38
C GLN A 202 10.56 13.34 22.74
N TRP A 203 9.94 13.54 23.90
CA TRP A 203 9.58 14.87 24.40
C TRP A 203 10.81 15.75 24.67
N VAL A 204 11.81 15.23 25.40
CA VAL A 204 13.06 15.95 25.69
C VAL A 204 13.81 16.31 24.41
N TRP A 205 13.88 15.39 23.45
CA TRP A 205 14.53 15.63 22.16
C TRP A 205 13.81 16.72 21.35
N ASN A 206 12.49 16.62 21.24
CA ASN A 206 11.68 17.66 20.57
C ASN A 206 11.83 19.04 21.24
N TRP A 207 11.90 19.08 22.57
CA TRP A 207 12.16 20.32 23.31
C TRP A 207 13.54 20.89 22.99
N ARG A 208 14.58 20.05 22.95
CA ARG A 208 15.94 20.47 22.58
C ARG A 208 15.99 21.03 21.16
N LEU A 209 15.33 20.39 20.19
CA LEU A 209 15.23 20.91 18.83
C LEU A 209 14.53 22.27 18.79
N TRP A 210 13.41 22.41 19.50
CA TRP A 210 12.65 23.66 19.53
C TRP A 210 13.46 24.81 20.15
N MET A 211 14.05 24.58 21.33
CA MET A 211 14.89 25.56 22.01
C MET A 211 16.17 25.88 21.21
N GLY A 212 16.79 24.87 20.62
CA GLY A 212 17.98 25.01 19.78
C GLY A 212 17.70 25.90 18.57
N ASN A 213 16.59 25.64 17.87
CA ASN A 213 16.19 26.46 16.72
C ASN A 213 15.79 27.90 17.13
N ALA A 214 15.25 28.10 18.34
CA ALA A 214 14.98 29.46 18.83
C ALA A 214 16.27 30.24 19.12
N HIS A 215 17.35 29.55 19.50
CA HIS A 215 18.65 30.16 19.79
C HIS A 215 19.52 30.35 18.55
N ASP A 216 19.55 29.36 17.65
CA ASP A 216 20.25 29.37 16.37
C ASP A 216 19.28 28.97 15.25
N PRO A 217 18.53 29.93 14.68
CA PRO A 217 17.54 29.64 13.66
C PRO A 217 18.18 29.04 12.41
N GLN A 218 17.84 27.78 12.13
CA GLN A 218 18.23 27.13 10.88
C GLN A 218 17.12 27.26 9.85
N SER A 219 17.49 27.32 8.57
CA SER A 219 16.50 27.35 7.50
C SER A 219 15.73 26.03 7.48
N ALA A 220 14.43 26.10 7.75
CA ALA A 220 13.56 24.94 7.69
C ALA A 220 13.53 24.37 6.27
N ARG A 221 13.74 23.07 6.14
CA ARG A 221 13.58 22.35 4.87
C ARG A 221 12.18 22.61 4.34
N GLN A 222 12.10 23.16 3.13
CA GLN A 222 10.83 23.39 2.45
C GLN A 222 10.45 22.20 1.56
N THR A 223 9.16 21.90 1.50
CA THR A 223 8.63 21.08 0.41
C THR A 223 8.57 21.96 -0.84
N LEU A 224 9.09 21.46 -1.95
CA LEU A 224 9.01 22.17 -3.22
C LEU A 224 7.61 22.01 -3.80
N TRP A 225 6.89 23.12 -3.88
CA TRP A 225 5.58 23.20 -4.49
C TRP A 225 5.68 23.87 -5.85
N THR A 226 4.87 23.39 -6.77
CA THR A 226 4.58 24.05 -8.03
C THR A 226 3.85 25.35 -7.72
N GLU A 227 4.09 26.38 -8.54
CA GLU A 227 3.41 27.66 -8.39
C GLU A 227 1.88 27.44 -8.39
N ALA A 228 1.21 28.03 -7.40
CA ALA A 228 -0.24 27.95 -7.32
C ALA A 228 -0.82 28.72 -8.50
N ILE A 229 -1.57 28.01 -9.35
CA ILE A 229 -2.32 28.67 -10.42
C ILE A 229 -3.51 29.33 -9.74
N GLU A 230 -3.49 30.66 -9.62
CA GLU A 230 -4.67 31.41 -9.19
C GLU A 230 -5.82 31.08 -10.15
N ALA A 231 -6.95 30.63 -9.61
CA ALA A 231 -8.16 30.47 -10.40
C ALA A 231 -8.55 31.85 -10.93
N THR A 232 -8.13 32.16 -12.16
CA THR A 232 -8.54 33.38 -12.84
C THR A 232 -10.05 33.28 -12.95
N ALA A 233 -10.77 34.24 -12.35
CA ALA A 233 -12.23 34.30 -12.42
C ALA A 233 -12.63 34.44 -13.90
N ALA A 234 -12.88 33.30 -14.55
CA ALA A 234 -13.50 33.27 -15.85
C ALA A 234 -14.91 33.88 -15.69
N PRO A 235 -15.37 34.70 -16.65
CA PRO A 235 -16.74 35.20 -16.62
C PRO A 235 -17.68 34.00 -16.63
N ASP A 236 -18.69 34.07 -15.78
CA ASP A 236 -19.81 33.15 -15.55
C ASP A 236 -20.26 32.39 -16.81
N GLN A 237 -19.48 31.39 -17.20
CA GLN A 237 -19.98 30.24 -17.90
C GLN A 237 -20.33 29.28 -16.80
N THR A 238 -21.61 28.89 -16.76
CA THR A 238 -22.20 27.82 -15.96
C THR A 238 -21.49 26.49 -16.26
N ILE A 239 -20.21 26.39 -15.92
CA ILE A 239 -19.53 25.15 -15.67
C ILE A 239 -20.05 24.77 -14.29
N ALA A 240 -20.94 23.78 -14.27
CA ALA A 240 -21.41 23.18 -13.04
C ALA A 240 -20.21 22.95 -12.10
N PRO A 241 -20.32 23.29 -10.80
CA PRO A 241 -19.20 23.24 -9.88
C PRO A 241 -18.48 21.89 -10.01
N PRO A 242 -17.14 21.85 -10.06
CA PRO A 242 -16.44 20.58 -9.96
C PRO A 242 -16.94 19.94 -8.67
N GLU A 243 -17.57 18.77 -8.83
CA GLU A 243 -18.19 18.06 -7.72
C GLU A 243 -17.21 18.09 -6.53
N PRO A 244 -17.66 18.50 -5.33
CA PRO A 244 -16.87 18.26 -4.14
C PRO A 244 -16.51 16.78 -4.10
N LEU A 245 -15.49 16.41 -3.32
CA LEU A 245 -15.24 15.01 -2.96
C LEU A 245 -16.47 14.44 -2.23
N ALA A 246 -17.52 14.15 -2.98
CA ALA A 246 -18.57 13.23 -2.65
C ALA A 246 -17.95 11.86 -2.94
N LEU A 247 -17.22 11.35 -1.96
CA LEU A 247 -17.41 9.94 -1.64
C LEU A 247 -18.91 9.80 -1.40
N SER A 248 -19.61 9.35 -2.44
CA SER A 248 -21.07 9.18 -2.53
C SER A 248 -21.70 9.02 -1.16
N GLU A 249 -22.31 10.10 -0.68
CA GLU A 249 -23.11 10.08 0.53
C GLU A 249 -24.41 9.36 0.18
N LYS A 250 -24.41 8.03 0.40
CA LYS A 250 -25.58 7.15 0.33
C LYS A 250 -26.51 7.40 -0.86
N THR A 251 -26.11 6.98 -2.05
CA THR A 251 -26.98 5.98 -2.66
C THR A 251 -26.69 4.72 -1.86
N ARG A 252 -27.62 4.33 -0.97
CA ARG A 252 -27.93 2.90 -0.90
C ARG A 252 -28.28 2.55 -2.34
N VAL A 253 -27.27 2.21 -3.15
CA VAL A 253 -27.46 1.14 -4.10
C VAL A 253 -28.04 0.08 -3.18
N PRO A 254 -29.29 -0.38 -3.39
CA PRO A 254 -29.64 -1.67 -2.83
C PRO A 254 -28.41 -2.52 -3.08
N HIS A 255 -27.89 -3.22 -2.07
CA HIS A 255 -27.03 -4.36 -2.38
C HIS A 255 -27.60 -4.94 -3.67
N PRO A 256 -26.89 -4.92 -4.82
CA PRO A 256 -27.39 -5.66 -5.97
C PRO A 256 -27.69 -7.01 -5.35
N PRO A 257 -28.98 -7.41 -5.30
CA PRO A 257 -29.42 -8.51 -4.45
C PRO A 257 -28.46 -9.61 -4.78
N GLU A 258 -27.59 -10.00 -3.83
CA GLU A 258 -26.32 -10.69 -4.07
C GLU A 258 -26.42 -11.30 -5.45
N THR A 259 -25.98 -10.60 -6.50
CA THR A 259 -26.13 -11.22 -7.80
C THR A 259 -25.09 -12.30 -7.69
N ASP A 260 -25.53 -13.50 -7.29
CA ASP A 260 -25.48 -14.70 -8.09
C ASP A 260 -24.95 -14.32 -9.47
N ARG A 261 -23.68 -13.96 -9.49
CA ARG A 261 -22.86 -14.30 -10.61
C ARG A 261 -22.84 -15.80 -10.43
N ASP A 262 -23.65 -16.47 -11.25
CA ASP A 262 -23.83 -17.91 -11.34
C ASP A 262 -22.49 -18.57 -11.72
N TYR A 263 -21.44 -18.35 -10.92
CA TYR A 263 -20.27 -19.17 -10.91
C TYR A 263 -20.71 -20.46 -10.24
N ALA A 264 -20.48 -21.58 -10.91
CA ALA A 264 -20.66 -22.88 -10.30
C ALA A 264 -19.91 -22.90 -8.95
N PRO A 265 -20.41 -23.66 -7.95
CA PRO A 265 -19.75 -23.78 -6.65
C PRO A 265 -18.27 -24.04 -6.84
N MET A 266 -17.43 -23.31 -6.10
CA MET A 266 -15.98 -23.47 -6.18
C MET A 266 -15.60 -24.94 -6.10
N GLN A 267 -14.82 -25.42 -7.06
CA GLN A 267 -14.31 -26.78 -7.06
C GLN A 267 -12.82 -26.75 -6.79
N VAL A 268 -12.31 -27.81 -6.15
CA VAL A 268 -10.87 -27.94 -6.02
C VAL A 268 -10.32 -28.53 -7.32
N ALA A 269 -9.25 -27.93 -7.85
CA ALA A 269 -8.68 -28.38 -9.11
C ALA A 269 -8.23 -29.85 -9.01
N PRO A 270 -8.51 -30.69 -10.02
CA PRO A 270 -8.07 -32.08 -10.02
C PRO A 270 -6.55 -32.16 -10.05
N SER A 271 -5.97 -32.97 -9.17
CA SER A 271 -4.51 -33.16 -9.08
C SER A 271 -4.00 -33.96 -10.27
N TRP A 272 -2.94 -33.50 -10.94
CA TRP A 272 -2.37 -34.16 -12.12
C TRP A 272 -1.46 -35.36 -11.77
N ALA A 273 -1.17 -35.60 -10.49
CA ALA A 273 -0.53 -36.81 -10.00
C ALA A 273 -0.72 -36.90 -8.47
N ARG A 274 -1.29 -38.00 -7.96
CA ARG A 274 -1.18 -38.34 -6.54
C ARG A 274 0.20 -38.95 -6.31
N SER A 275 1.11 -38.22 -5.69
CA SER A 275 2.24 -38.85 -5.01
C SER A 275 1.69 -39.63 -3.80
N ARG A 276 2.13 -40.89 -3.64
CA ARG A 276 1.66 -41.78 -2.55
C ARG A 276 1.87 -41.09 -1.20
N GLY A 277 0.78 -40.91 -0.45
CA GLY A 277 0.81 -40.36 0.92
C GLY A 277 0.81 -38.82 1.03
N LYS A 278 0.57 -38.07 -0.06
CA LYS A 278 0.43 -36.61 -0.02
C LYS A 278 -1.03 -36.18 -0.17
N PHE A 279 -1.37 -35.03 0.42
CA PHE A 279 -2.68 -34.42 0.24
C PHE A 279 -2.82 -33.82 -1.15
N SER A 280 -4.00 -34.02 -1.71
CA SER A 280 -4.48 -33.49 -2.96
C SER A 280 -5.55 -32.43 -2.70
N GLY A 281 -6.02 -31.78 -3.77
CA GLY A 281 -7.09 -30.80 -3.68
C GLY A 281 -8.33 -31.28 -2.90
N SER A 282 -8.71 -32.54 -3.09
CA SER A 282 -9.91 -33.13 -2.46
C SER A 282 -9.82 -33.26 -0.94
N ASP A 283 -8.62 -33.17 -0.36
CA ASP A 283 -8.42 -33.31 1.08
C ASP A 283 -8.66 -31.99 1.83
N PHE A 284 -8.94 -30.90 1.11
CA PHE A 284 -9.20 -29.57 1.66
C PHE A 284 -10.69 -29.26 1.56
N THR A 285 -11.25 -28.69 2.64
CA THR A 285 -12.66 -28.33 2.69
C THR A 285 -12.85 -26.86 2.35
N ILE A 286 -13.70 -26.58 1.37
CA ILE A 286 -14.12 -25.21 1.07
C ILE A 286 -15.11 -24.78 2.16
N VAL A 287 -14.76 -23.73 2.92
CA VAL A 287 -15.65 -23.17 3.95
C VAL A 287 -16.51 -22.06 3.36
N ASN A 288 -15.89 -21.20 2.55
CA ASN A 288 -16.54 -20.14 1.77
C ASN A 288 -15.57 -19.65 0.68
N GLU A 289 -15.97 -18.65 -0.11
CA GLU A 289 -15.17 -18.09 -1.21
C GLU A 289 -13.81 -17.51 -0.80
N ARG A 290 -13.62 -17.21 0.49
CA ARG A 290 -12.42 -16.57 1.01
C ARG A 290 -11.60 -17.49 1.91
N THR A 291 -12.08 -18.69 2.21
CA THR A 291 -11.47 -19.57 3.21
C THR A 291 -11.58 -21.04 2.84
N LEU A 292 -10.44 -21.72 2.87
CA LEU A 292 -10.36 -23.18 2.90
C LEU A 292 -9.95 -23.66 4.28
N ARG A 293 -10.31 -24.88 4.64
CA ARG A 293 -9.79 -25.59 5.81
C ARG A 293 -8.90 -26.73 5.35
N CYS A 294 -7.69 -26.81 5.90
CA CYS A 294 -6.78 -27.91 5.61
C CYS A 294 -7.15 -29.18 6.40
N PRO A 295 -6.58 -30.35 6.07
CA PRO A 295 -6.79 -31.60 6.82
C PRO A 295 -6.47 -31.51 8.32
N ALA A 296 -5.55 -30.61 8.71
CA ALA A 296 -5.22 -30.36 10.11
C ALA A 296 -6.23 -29.43 10.83
N GLY A 297 -7.30 -29.02 10.14
CA GLY A 297 -8.33 -28.16 10.69
C GLY A 297 -8.01 -26.66 10.68
N HIS A 298 -6.86 -26.24 10.16
CA HIS A 298 -6.49 -24.83 10.10
C HIS A 298 -7.10 -24.09 8.91
N SER A 299 -7.49 -22.83 9.14
CA SER A 299 -7.99 -21.95 8.09
C SER A 299 -6.87 -21.44 7.19
N MET A 300 -7.11 -21.50 5.89
CA MET A 300 -6.26 -20.98 4.82
C MET A 300 -7.00 -19.84 4.12
N TYR A 301 -6.26 -18.79 3.77
CA TYR A 301 -6.84 -17.57 3.22
C TYR A 301 -6.37 -17.35 1.78
N ARG A 302 -7.19 -16.66 1.00
CA ARG A 302 -6.86 -16.29 -0.38
C ARG A 302 -5.56 -15.48 -0.43
N ARG A 303 -4.61 -15.95 -1.22
CA ARG A 303 -3.31 -15.30 -1.49
C ARG A 303 -3.27 -14.64 -2.85
N GLU A 304 -3.87 -15.28 -3.84
CA GLU A 304 -3.80 -14.83 -5.22
C GLU A 304 -5.08 -15.20 -5.95
N LEU A 305 -5.45 -14.38 -6.93
CA LEU A 305 -6.54 -14.61 -7.85
C LEU A 305 -5.99 -14.39 -9.25
N ARG A 306 -6.03 -15.42 -10.09
CA ARG A 306 -5.58 -15.37 -11.48
C ARG A 306 -6.76 -15.73 -12.37
N GLN A 307 -6.86 -15.13 -13.53
CA GLN A 307 -7.70 -15.66 -14.60
C GLN A 307 -6.85 -16.58 -15.48
N ASN A 308 -7.37 -17.76 -15.80
CA ASN A 308 -6.76 -18.59 -16.82
C ASN A 308 -7.10 -18.05 -18.23
N ARG A 309 -6.50 -18.62 -19.27
CA ARG A 309 -6.74 -18.20 -20.66
C ARG A 309 -8.16 -18.49 -21.16
N LEU A 310 -8.91 -19.36 -20.47
CA LEU A 310 -10.28 -19.73 -20.78
C LEU A 310 -11.31 -18.85 -20.04
N GLY A 311 -10.85 -17.90 -19.21
CA GLY A 311 -11.71 -17.02 -18.42
C GLY A 311 -12.03 -17.54 -17.02
N ASP A 312 -11.65 -18.77 -16.68
CA ASP A 312 -11.86 -19.35 -15.35
C ASP A 312 -11.04 -18.61 -14.29
N LEU A 313 -11.62 -18.55 -13.09
CA LEU A 313 -10.98 -17.95 -11.93
C LEU A 313 -10.19 -19.00 -11.16
N LEU A 314 -8.88 -18.79 -11.12
CA LEU A 314 -7.96 -19.57 -10.32
C LEU A 314 -7.65 -18.84 -9.02
N ILE A 315 -8.03 -19.45 -7.91
CA ILE A 315 -7.83 -18.88 -6.58
C ILE A 315 -6.76 -19.69 -5.86
N LEU A 316 -5.68 -19.03 -5.45
CA LEU A 316 -4.62 -19.63 -4.66
C LEU A 316 -4.88 -19.36 -3.18
N PHE A 317 -4.93 -20.40 -2.37
CA PHE A 317 -5.07 -20.31 -0.92
C PHE A 317 -3.76 -20.67 -0.24
N GLY A 318 -3.46 -19.97 0.85
CA GLY A 318 -2.26 -20.21 1.64
C GLY A 318 -2.44 -19.90 3.11
N ILE A 319 -1.58 -20.48 3.92
CA ILE A 319 -1.55 -20.37 5.38
C ILE A 319 -0.20 -19.81 5.82
N ASN A 320 -0.13 -19.21 7.02
CA ASN A 320 1.13 -18.73 7.56
C ASN A 320 2.12 -19.91 7.73
N PRO A 321 3.35 -19.84 7.19
CA PRO A 321 4.35 -20.91 7.34
C PRO A 321 4.64 -21.30 8.79
N ARG A 322 4.53 -20.35 9.74
CA ARG A 322 4.71 -20.63 11.18
C ARG A 322 3.65 -21.57 11.74
N THR A 323 2.40 -21.45 11.27
CA THR A 323 1.32 -22.38 11.65
C THR A 323 1.60 -23.78 11.12
N CYS A 324 2.18 -23.90 9.92
CA CYS A 324 2.59 -25.19 9.38
C CYS A 324 3.86 -25.77 10.00
N ALA A 325 4.73 -24.95 10.60
CA ALA A 325 6.02 -25.39 11.12
C ALA A 325 5.90 -26.48 12.19
N HIS A 326 4.84 -26.40 13.01
CA HIS A 326 4.53 -27.33 14.11
C HIS A 326 3.38 -28.28 13.79
N CYS A 327 2.91 -28.32 12.55
CA CYS A 327 1.78 -29.17 12.17
C CYS A 327 2.25 -30.62 11.97
N SER A 328 1.56 -31.58 12.62
CA SER A 328 1.84 -33.02 12.50
C SER A 328 1.62 -33.57 11.09
N LEU A 329 0.83 -32.86 10.26
CA LEU A 329 0.51 -33.25 8.89
C LEU A 329 1.38 -32.54 7.83
N ARG A 330 2.43 -31.82 8.26
CA ARG A 330 3.27 -30.97 7.38
C ARG A 330 3.92 -31.74 6.23
N GLU A 331 4.44 -32.93 6.48
CA GLU A 331 5.15 -33.73 5.46
C GLU A 331 4.23 -34.19 4.32
N GLN A 332 2.95 -34.38 4.62
CA GLN A 332 1.92 -34.77 3.66
C GLN A 332 1.42 -33.58 2.82
N CYS A 333 1.59 -32.34 3.32
CA CYS A 333 1.23 -31.09 2.64
C CYS A 333 2.32 -30.54 1.72
N LEU A 334 3.59 -30.95 1.90
CA LEU A 334 4.73 -30.39 1.16
C LEU A 334 5.09 -31.26 -0.04
N ALA A 335 5.33 -30.62 -1.19
CA ALA A 335 5.93 -31.29 -2.34
C ALA A 335 7.37 -31.75 -2.02
N ASP A 336 7.78 -32.86 -2.61
CA ASP A 336 9.11 -33.43 -2.38
C ASP A 336 10.20 -32.44 -2.82
N GLY A 337 11.20 -32.22 -1.96
CA GLY A 337 12.26 -31.23 -2.18
C GLY A 337 11.86 -29.76 -1.94
N SER A 338 10.64 -29.48 -1.48
CA SER A 338 10.24 -28.11 -1.15
C SER A 338 10.90 -27.63 0.15
N LYS A 339 11.41 -26.38 0.16
CA LYS A 339 12.07 -25.77 1.33
C LYS A 339 11.11 -25.47 2.50
N GLY A 340 9.81 -25.74 2.34
CA GLY A 340 8.80 -25.54 3.39
C GLY A 340 8.60 -24.09 3.84
N THR A 341 9.14 -23.10 3.11
CA THR A 341 9.15 -21.69 3.48
C THR A 341 7.89 -20.92 3.04
N GLY A 342 7.07 -21.49 2.15
CA GLY A 342 5.92 -20.82 1.55
C GLY A 342 4.55 -21.08 2.19
N GLY A 343 4.45 -22.01 3.16
CA GLY A 343 3.15 -22.58 3.56
C GLY A 343 2.58 -23.45 2.43
N GLY A 344 1.70 -24.41 2.75
CA GLY A 344 1.03 -25.21 1.72
C GLY A 344 0.21 -24.28 0.81
N ALA A 345 0.53 -24.26 -0.49
CA ALA A 345 -0.19 -23.50 -1.49
C ALA A 345 -1.11 -24.47 -2.24
N LEU A 346 -2.42 -24.32 -2.05
CA LEU A 346 -3.41 -25.08 -2.80
C LEU A 346 -3.97 -24.17 -3.90
N GLN A 347 -3.97 -24.69 -5.12
CA GLN A 347 -4.52 -24.02 -6.29
C GLN A 347 -5.93 -24.60 -6.53
N SER A 348 -6.97 -23.82 -6.24
CA SER A 348 -8.36 -24.17 -6.57
C SER A 348 -8.78 -23.47 -7.86
N CYS A 349 -9.45 -24.21 -8.76
CA CYS A 349 -10.05 -23.67 -9.98
C CYS A 349 -11.55 -23.51 -9.76
N ALA A 350 -12.07 -22.29 -9.85
CA ALA A 350 -13.47 -22.09 -10.19
C ALA A 350 -13.59 -22.15 -11.72
N THR A 351 -14.07 -23.27 -12.25
CA THR A 351 -14.38 -23.42 -13.68
C THR A 351 -15.81 -22.93 -13.94
N VAL A 352 -16.02 -22.13 -15.00
CA VAL A 352 -17.37 -21.76 -15.46
C VAL A 352 -17.50 -21.98 -16.96
N TYR A 353 -18.59 -22.64 -17.35
CA TYR A 353 -19.09 -22.65 -18.73
C TYR A 353 -20.00 -21.45 -18.97
#